data_AF-A0A529ST58-F1
#
_entry.id   AF-A0A529ST58-F1
#
_cell.length_a   1.000
_cell.length_b   1.000
_cell.length_c   1.000
_cell.angle_alpha   90.00
_cell.angle_beta   90.00
_cell.angle_gamma   90.00
#
_symmetry.space_group_name_H-M   'P 1'
#
loop_
_entity.id
_entity.type
_entity.pdbx_description
1 polymer ?
#
loop_
_entity_poly.entity_id
_entity_poly.type
_entity_poly.pdbx_seq_one_letter_code
_entity_poly.pdbx_strand_id
1 'polypeptide(L)'
;IWMGVQMFRAKGALNPDGSAKKPRGGFFLQGFLVAISNPKTLVFFGAFFPQFIAPQGNYTLQIVVMGLTAMIFAAMSDSTYALAAGRAGRLLSASRVRLMSRISGSFLVGGGLWLAFSKAK
;
A
#
# COMPACT_ATOMS: atom_id res chain seq x y z
N ILE A 1 -16.65 -3.85 -4.65
CA ILE A 1 -17.42 -4.22 -5.87
C ILE A 1 -17.18 -3.23 -7.03
N TRP A 2 -17.54 -1.95 -6.92
CA TRP A 2 -17.39 -0.98 -8.02
C TRP A 2 -15.95 -0.87 -8.59
N MET A 3 -14.94 -0.73 -7.73
CA MET A 3 -13.53 -0.72 -8.16
C MET A 3 -13.14 -2.00 -8.92
N GLY A 4 -13.61 -3.16 -8.45
CA GLY A 4 -13.36 -4.43 -9.12
C GLY A 4 -13.96 -4.48 -10.53
N VAL A 5 -15.20 -3.98 -10.71
CA VAL A 5 -15.84 -3.86 -12.03
C VAL A 5 -15.05 -2.91 -12.96
N GLN A 6 -14.51 -1.81 -12.43
CA GLN A 6 -13.63 -0.94 -13.22
C GLN A 6 -12.36 -1.65 -13.67
N MET A 7 -11.75 -2.48 -12.82
CA MET A 7 -10.56 -3.26 -13.19
C MET A 7 -10.85 -4.30 -14.28
N PHE A 8 -12.06 -4.89 -14.31
CA PHE A 8 -12.49 -5.76 -15.42
C PHE A 8 -12.63 -5.01 -16.74
N ARG A 9 -13.04 -3.74 -16.69
CA ARG A 9 -13.22 -2.86 -17.86
C ARG A 9 -11.91 -2.22 -18.33
N ALA A 10 -10.82 -2.37 -17.58
CA ALA A 10 -9.52 -1.81 -17.94
C ALA A 10 -8.98 -2.45 -19.23
N LYS A 11 -8.62 -1.61 -20.22
CA LYS A 11 -8.15 -2.08 -21.53
C LYS A 11 -6.71 -2.60 -21.54
N GLY A 12 -6.01 -2.60 -20.40
CA GLY A 12 -4.59 -2.96 -20.32
C GLY A 12 -3.71 -1.85 -20.89
N ALA A 13 -3.94 -0.60 -20.46
CA ALA A 13 -3.12 0.54 -20.86
C ALA A 13 -1.71 0.38 -20.27
N LEU A 14 -0.74 0.09 -21.14
CA LEU A 14 0.66 0.33 -20.87
C LEU A 14 0.96 1.73 -21.34
N ASN A 15 1.48 2.61 -20.47
CA ASN A 15 2.06 3.87 -20.92
C ASN A 15 3.29 3.53 -21.76
N PRO A 16 3.28 3.73 -23.09
CA PRO A 16 4.38 3.34 -23.96
C PRO A 16 5.67 4.11 -23.62
N ASP A 17 5.50 5.32 -23.08
CA ASP A 17 6.58 6.28 -22.88
C ASP A 17 7.28 6.11 -21.52
N GLY A 18 6.78 5.21 -20.65
CA GLY A 18 7.35 4.91 -19.33
C GLY A 18 7.47 6.09 -18.34
N SER A 19 7.13 7.31 -18.76
CA SER A 19 7.35 8.53 -17.98
C SER A 19 6.16 8.78 -17.05
N ALA A 20 6.29 8.32 -15.81
CA ALA A 20 5.45 8.85 -14.74
C ALA A 20 5.69 10.37 -14.65
N LYS A 21 4.64 11.18 -14.79
CA LYS A 21 4.74 12.63 -14.58
C LYS A 21 5.27 12.88 -13.18
N LYS A 22 6.46 13.48 -13.07
CA LYS A 22 7.06 13.81 -11.78
C LYS A 22 6.14 14.80 -11.04
N PRO A 23 5.81 14.55 -9.77
CA PRO A 23 5.00 15.46 -8.98
C PRO A 23 5.69 16.82 -8.83
N ARG A 24 4.90 17.89 -8.73
CA ARG A 24 5.41 19.20 -8.30
C ARG A 24 5.92 19.06 -6.86
N GLY A 25 7.24 19.22 -6.65
CA GLY A 25 7.90 18.96 -5.37
C GLY A 25 8.57 17.58 -5.23
N GLY A 26 8.46 16.72 -6.25
CA GLY A 26 9.13 15.42 -6.29
C GLY A 26 8.41 14.30 -5.51
N PHE A 27 8.87 13.07 -5.73
CA PHE A 27 8.25 11.87 -5.17
C PHE A 27 8.38 11.79 -3.64
N PHE A 28 9.46 12.33 -3.06
CA PHE A 28 9.64 12.37 -1.61
C PHE A 28 8.56 13.20 -0.93
N LEU A 29 8.35 14.44 -1.39
CA LEU A 29 7.34 15.33 -0.81
C LEU A 29 5.93 14.76 -0.97
N GLN A 30 5.62 14.20 -2.15
CA GLN A 30 4.35 13.52 -2.37
C GLN A 30 4.15 12.36 -1.39
N GLY A 31 5.16 11.49 -1.25
CA GLY A 31 5.11 10.35 -0.33
C GLY A 31 4.96 10.78 1.12
N PHE A 32 5.71 11.79 1.55
CA PHE A 32 5.62 12.37 2.88
C PHE A 32 4.22 12.91 3.19
N LEU A 33 3.66 13.69 2.26
CA LEU A 33 2.31 14.24 2.41
C LEU A 33 1.24 13.13 2.44
N VAL A 34 1.37 12.10 1.60
CA VAL A 34 0.48 10.93 1.64
C VAL A 34 0.59 10.20 2.97
N ALA A 35 1.80 10.03 3.51
CA ALA A 35 2.02 9.33 4.76
C ALA A 35 1.40 10.08 5.95
N ILE A 36 1.61 11.39 6.05
CA ILE A 36 1.04 12.22 7.13
C ILE A 36 -0.48 12.36 6.99
N SER A 37 -0.98 12.46 5.76
CA SER A 37 -2.43 12.60 5.51
C SER A 37 -3.20 11.31 5.76
N ASN A 38 -2.52 10.19 6.04
CA ASN A 38 -3.15 8.92 6.32
C ASN A 38 -3.30 8.71 7.85
N PRO A 39 -4.45 9.07 8.46
CA PRO A 39 -4.63 8.97 9.90
C PRO A 39 -4.65 7.51 10.38
N LYS A 40 -4.85 6.53 9.48
CA LYS A 40 -4.93 5.12 9.84
C LYS A 40 -3.64 4.64 10.51
N THR A 41 -2.49 5.10 10.00
CA THR A 41 -1.18 4.73 10.52
C THR A 41 -0.99 5.26 11.94
N LEU A 42 -1.34 6.53 12.18
CA LEU A 42 -1.26 7.14 13.50
C LEU A 42 -2.20 6.47 14.51
N VAL A 43 -3.44 6.18 14.11
CA VAL A 43 -4.42 5.50 14.96
C VAL A 43 -3.98 4.07 15.27
N PHE A 44 -3.47 3.33 14.28
CA PHE A 44 -2.97 1.98 14.48
C PHE A 44 -1.81 1.93 15.48
N PHE A 45 -0.76 2.72 15.25
CA PHE A 45 0.39 2.73 16.15
C PHE A 45 0.06 3.32 17.52
N GLY A 46 -0.80 4.34 17.59
CA GLY A 46 -1.27 4.91 18.85
C GLY A 46 -2.02 3.90 19.72
N ALA A 47 -2.77 2.98 19.11
CA ALA A 47 -3.46 1.91 19.84
C ALA A 47 -2.55 0.70 20.15
N PHE A 48 -1.55 0.45 19.30
CA PHE A 48 -0.71 -0.75 19.38
C PHE A 48 0.52 -0.57 20.26
N PHE A 49 1.25 0.54 20.12
CA PHE A 49 2.51 0.78 20.84
C PHE A 49 2.39 0.71 22.36
N PRO A 50 1.36 1.29 23.02
CA PRO A 50 1.22 1.22 24.47
C PRO A 50 1.23 -0.21 25.03
N GLN A 51 0.82 -1.21 24.25
CA GLN A 51 0.77 -2.61 24.68
C GLN A 51 2.16 -3.26 24.82
N PHE A 52 3.20 -2.66 24.22
CA PHE A 52 4.58 -3.17 24.23
C PHE A 52 5.53 -2.30 25.04
N ILE A 53 5.05 -1.18 25.60
CA ILE A 53 5.86 -0.30 26.43
C ILE A 53 5.93 -0.88 27.84
N ALA A 54 7.14 -1.04 28.34
CA ALA A 54 7.34 -1.39 29.74
C ALA A 54 6.97 -0.20 30.63
N PRO A 55 6.22 -0.41 31.74
CA PRO A 55 5.86 0.66 32.68
C PRO A 55 7.07 1.36 33.32
N GLN A 56 8.21 0.67 33.33
CA GLN A 56 9.46 1.12 33.94
C GLN A 56 10.37 1.72 32.85
N GLY A 57 10.94 2.90 33.10
CA GLY A 57 11.93 3.54 32.22
C GLY A 57 11.41 4.71 31.37
N ASN A 58 12.17 5.09 30.35
CA ASN A 58 11.87 6.26 29.51
C ASN A 58 10.90 5.91 28.37
N TYR A 59 9.65 6.33 28.50
CA TYR A 59 8.57 6.12 27.52
C TYR A 59 8.93 6.65 26.12
N THR A 60 9.49 7.86 26.05
CA THR A 60 9.86 8.49 24.77
C THR A 60 10.88 7.64 24.02
N LEU A 61 11.90 7.14 24.71
CA LEU A 61 12.94 6.32 24.08
C LEU A 61 12.36 5.00 23.55
N GLN A 62 11.49 4.33 24.32
CA GLN A 62 10.85 3.09 23.88
C GLN A 62 9.99 3.31 22.62
N ILE A 63 9.17 4.38 22.62
CA ILE A 63 8.35 4.76 21.46
C ILE A 63 9.22 5.07 20.24
N VAL A 64 10.30 5.85 20.41
CA VAL A 64 11.20 6.21 19.31
C VAL A 64 11.88 4.97 18.74
N VAL A 65 12.40 4.07 19.59
CA VAL A 65 13.03 2.83 19.14
C VAL A 65 12.04 1.98 18.36
N MET A 66 10.84 1.73 18.91
CA MET A 66 9.81 0.96 18.22
C MET A 66 9.38 1.59 16.89
N GLY A 67 9.17 2.90 16.87
CA GLY A 67 8.82 3.66 15.68
C GLY A 67 9.89 3.56 14.59
N LEU A 68 11.16 3.74 14.96
CA LEU A 68 12.28 3.61 14.04
C LEU A 68 12.43 2.18 13.52
N THR A 69 12.28 1.17 14.38
CA THR A 69 12.29 -0.23 13.95
C THR A 69 11.18 -0.49 12.92
N ALA A 70 9.95 -0.08 13.22
CA ALA A 70 8.83 -0.24 12.28
C ALA A 70 9.08 0.50 10.95
N MET A 71 9.61 1.72 11.00
CA MET A 71 9.96 2.50 9.80
C MET A 71 11.04 1.81 8.96
N ILE A 72 12.07 1.21 9.57
CA ILE A 72 13.12 0.49 8.85
C ILE A 72 12.52 -0.72 8.13
N PHE A 73 11.69 -1.52 8.83
CA PHE A 73 11.02 -2.67 8.22
C PHE A 73 10.09 -2.26 7.06
N ALA A 74 9.34 -1.18 7.23
CA ALA A 74 8.48 -0.63 6.18
C ALA A 74 9.33 -0.16 4.97
N ALA A 75 10.37 0.63 5.22
CA ALA A 75 11.24 1.15 4.17
C ALA A 75 11.96 0.02 3.40
N MET A 76 12.45 -1.01 4.08
CA MET A 76 13.04 -2.18 3.43
C MET A 76 12.01 -2.90 2.56
N SER A 77 10.84 -3.22 3.12
CA SER A 77 9.77 -3.93 2.40
C SER A 77 9.32 -3.16 1.16
N ASP A 78 9.02 -1.87 1.31
CA ASP A 78 8.54 -1.01 0.24
C ASP A 78 9.62 -0.80 -0.83
N SER A 79 10.89 -0.66 -0.43
CA SER A 79 12.01 -0.55 -1.36
C SER A 79 12.20 -1.84 -2.17
N THR A 80 12.10 -3.00 -1.52
CA THR A 80 12.15 -4.29 -2.19
C THR A 80 11.02 -4.42 -3.21
N TYR A 81 9.79 -4.06 -2.84
CA TYR A 81 8.66 -4.04 -3.77
C TYR A 81 8.86 -3.05 -4.91
N ALA A 82 9.35 -1.83 -4.64
CA ALA A 82 9.60 -0.82 -5.67
C ALA A 82 10.65 -1.28 -6.68
N LEU A 83 11.75 -1.88 -6.21
CA LEU A 83 12.79 -2.43 -7.07
C LEU A 83 12.30 -3.66 -7.87
N ALA A 84 11.52 -4.53 -7.23
CA ALA A 84 10.94 -5.69 -7.89
C ALA A 84 9.94 -5.26 -8.98
N ALA A 85 9.06 -4.29 -8.67
CA ALA A 85 8.10 -3.73 -9.62
C ALA A 85 8.81 -3.01 -10.78
N GLY A 86 9.86 -2.24 -10.50
CA GLY A 86 10.68 -1.59 -11.53
C GLY A 86 11.32 -2.58 -12.50
N ARG A 87 11.78 -3.74 -12.01
CA ARG A 87 12.31 -4.82 -12.86
C ARG A 87 11.20 -5.57 -13.61
N ALA A 88 10.13 -5.95 -12.91
CA ALA A 88 8.99 -6.66 -13.48
C ALA A 88 8.25 -5.83 -14.54
N GLY A 89 8.29 -4.49 -14.43
CA GLY A 89 7.78 -3.55 -15.42
C GLY A 89 8.28 -3.82 -16.84
N ARG A 90 9.54 -4.27 -16.99
CA ARG A 90 10.11 -4.63 -18.30
C ARG A 90 9.51 -5.89 -18.92
N LEU A 91 8.85 -6.73 -18.11
CA LEU A 91 8.20 -7.97 -18.53
C LEU A 91 6.68 -7.80 -18.73
N LEU A 92 6.15 -6.59 -18.50
CA LEU A 92 4.71 -6.33 -18.64
C LEU A 92 4.34 -6.21 -20.12
N SER A 93 3.32 -6.97 -20.52
CA SER A 93 2.64 -6.81 -21.80
C SER A 93 1.18 -6.42 -21.54
N ALA A 94 0.52 -5.78 -22.51
CA ALA A 94 -0.87 -5.33 -22.35
C ALA A 94 -1.80 -6.50 -21.97
N SER A 95 -1.52 -7.70 -22.48
CA SER A 95 -2.22 -8.93 -22.13
C SER A 95 -2.02 -9.33 -20.66
N ARG A 96 -0.76 -9.31 -20.17
CA ARG A 96 -0.44 -9.62 -18.76
C ARG A 96 -1.06 -8.60 -17.80
N VAL A 97 -0.99 -7.31 -18.12
CA VAL A 97 -1.63 -6.26 -17.30
C VAL A 97 -3.15 -6.44 -17.26
N ARG A 98 -3.78 -6.79 -18.39
CA ARG A 98 -5.22 -7.07 -18.43
C ARG A 98 -5.58 -8.31 -17.61
N LEU A 99 -4.78 -9.36 -17.67
CA LEU A 99 -4.98 -10.57 -16.85
C LEU A 99 -4.88 -10.23 -15.35
N MET A 100 -3.83 -9.51 -14.94
CA MET A 100 -3.67 -9.06 -13.55
C MET A 100 -4.86 -8.19 -13.11
N SER A 101 -5.32 -7.27 -13.96
CA SER A 101 -6.48 -6.41 -13.66
C SER A 101 -7.75 -7.23 -13.45
N ARG A 102 -7.97 -8.28 -14.26
CA ARG A 102 -9.12 -9.19 -14.11
C ARG A 102 -9.02 -10.02 -12.83
N ILE A 103 -7.84 -10.56 -12.52
CA ILE A 103 -7.62 -11.35 -11.30
C ILE A 103 -7.87 -10.49 -10.06
N SER A 104 -7.25 -9.32 -9.97
CA SER A 104 -7.47 -8.38 -8.87
C SER A 104 -8.93 -7.91 -8.79
N GLY A 105 -9.56 -7.66 -9.96
CA GLY A 105 -10.98 -7.34 -10.06
C GLY A 105 -11.87 -8.45 -9.48
N SER A 106 -11.58 -9.72 -9.80
CA SER A 106 -12.28 -10.89 -9.25
C SER A 106 -12.16 -10.94 -7.74
N PHE A 107 -10.96 -10.73 -7.18
CA PHE A 107 -10.77 -10.71 -5.74
C PHE A 107 -11.54 -9.55 -5.06
N LEU A 108 -11.57 -8.36 -5.65
CA LEU A 108 -12.31 -7.21 -5.09
C LEU A 108 -13.84 -7.35 -5.19
N VAL A 109 -14.34 -7.96 -6.26
CA VAL A 109 -15.78 -8.25 -6.39
C VAL A 109 -16.15 -9.39 -5.46
N GLY A 110 -15.40 -10.50 -5.51
CA GLY A 110 -15.60 -11.68 -4.68
C GLY A 110 -15.53 -11.36 -3.19
N GLY A 111 -14.49 -10.65 -2.74
CA GLY A 111 -14.37 -10.20 -1.35
C GLY A 111 -15.48 -9.24 -0.93
N GLY A 112 -15.93 -8.35 -1.83
CA GLY A 112 -17.05 -7.45 -1.56
C GLY A 112 -18.40 -8.18 -1.45
N LEU A 113 -18.65 -9.16 -2.32
CA LEU A 113 -19.83 -10.03 -2.23
C LEU A 113 -19.76 -10.89 -0.96
N TRP A 114 -18.60 -11.46 -0.67
CA TRP A 114 -18.39 -12.24 0.54
C TRP A 114 -18.67 -11.42 1.79
N LEU A 115 -18.19 -10.17 1.87
CA LEU A 115 -18.49 -9.27 2.98
C LEU A 115 -20.00 -8.94 3.08
N ALA A 116 -20.66 -8.74 1.94
CA ALA A 116 -22.11 -8.46 1.90
C ALA A 116 -22.95 -9.65 2.38
N PHE A 117 -22.47 -10.88 2.14
CA PHE A 117 -23.15 -12.11 2.54
C PHE A 117 -22.60 -12.73 3.83
N SER A 118 -21.46 -12.27 4.34
CA SER A 118 -20.94 -12.66 5.64
C SER A 118 -21.83 -12.01 6.69
N LYS A 119 -22.76 -12.77 7.25
CA LYS A 119 -23.53 -12.33 8.41
C LYS A 119 -22.53 -12.00 9.51
N ALA A 120 -22.45 -10.73 9.90
CA ALA A 120 -21.80 -10.33 11.13
C ALA A 120 -22.56 -11.04 12.27
N LYS A 121 -21.90 -12.01 12.88
CA LYS A 121 -22.40 -12.70 14.07
C LYS A 121 -21.69 -12.11 15.28
#